data_AF-A0A2J7PIL8-F1
#
_entry.id   AF-A0A2J7PIL8-F1
#
_cell.length_a   1.000
_cell.length_b   1.000
_cell.length_c   1.000
_cell.angle_alpha   90.00
_cell.angle_beta   90.00
_cell.angle_gamma   90.00
#
_symmetry.space_group_name_H-M   'P 1'
#
loop_
_entity.id
_entity.type
_entity.pdbx_description
1 polymer ?
#
loop_
_entity_poly.entity_id
_entity_poly.type
_entity_poly.pdbx_seq_one_letter_code
_entity_poly.pdbx_strand_id
1 'polypeptide(L)'
;MLKTVRSGRPLIHVMRAWSVVGPHLMEAACHKERAVSKKAVACIHDTVTAVLNEQAELPHFHFNEALFKPFENLLCLELCDVDVQDQIISCICEFVEANRTEIRSGWRPLFGALRVVKLSSSHSQDETSSSHLHALLDVFEVFLDTDNLLVFSNAAVDCILCLLKHVRGPSELEDVPPGGSEPSGCDGSDSDPSLELCIAALKFLTRCSGILASMYSMPACPMFHTAHR
;
A
#
# COMPACT_ATOMS: atom_id res chain seq x y z
N MET A 1 -17.48 14.27 11.21
CA MET A 1 -18.22 13.22 10.46
C MET A 1 -18.89 13.82 9.24
N LEU A 2 -18.63 13.23 8.06
CA LEU A 2 -19.15 13.69 6.77
C LEU A 2 -20.65 13.37 6.63
N LYS A 3 -21.50 14.41 6.64
CA LYS A 3 -22.97 14.28 6.55
C LYS A 3 -23.45 13.57 5.27
N THR A 4 -22.64 13.60 4.21
CA THR A 4 -22.94 12.94 2.94
C THR A 4 -22.94 11.42 3.05
N VAL A 5 -22.08 10.85 3.90
CA VAL A 5 -21.92 9.39 4.03
C VAL A 5 -23.08 8.76 4.82
N ARG A 6 -23.59 9.44 5.86
CA ARG A 6 -24.70 8.94 6.71
C ARG A 6 -26.12 9.23 6.22
N SER A 7 -26.27 9.71 4.99
CA SER A 7 -27.54 10.29 4.53
C SER A 7 -28.52 9.30 3.88
N GLY A 8 -28.22 7.99 3.93
CA GLY A 8 -28.99 6.96 3.22
C GLY A 8 -28.94 7.11 1.70
N ARG A 9 -28.04 7.97 1.19
CA ARG A 9 -27.90 8.26 -0.23
C ARG A 9 -27.26 7.07 -0.95
N PRO A 10 -27.74 6.73 -2.16
CA PRO A 10 -27.11 5.72 -3.00
C PRO A 10 -25.62 5.99 -3.24
N LEU A 11 -24.83 4.91 -3.36
CA LEU A 11 -23.38 4.92 -3.60
C LEU A 11 -22.95 5.88 -4.72
N ILE A 12 -23.73 5.97 -5.81
CA ILE A 12 -23.44 6.86 -6.94
C ILE A 12 -23.27 8.33 -6.54
N HIS A 13 -23.95 8.80 -5.50
CA HIS A 13 -23.79 10.17 -5.01
C HIS A 13 -22.45 10.36 -4.30
N VAL A 14 -22.02 9.35 -3.53
CA VAL A 14 -20.71 9.35 -2.85
C VAL A 14 -19.61 9.29 -3.90
N MET A 15 -19.75 8.41 -4.91
CA MET A 15 -18.82 8.32 -6.03
C MET A 15 -18.68 9.65 -6.77
N ARG A 16 -19.80 10.32 -7.06
CA ARG A 16 -19.81 11.60 -7.77
C ARG A 16 -19.26 12.76 -6.93
N ALA A 17 -19.44 12.70 -5.62
CA ALA A 17 -18.81 13.66 -4.70
C ALA A 17 -17.30 13.43 -4.66
N TRP A 18 -16.86 12.18 -4.52
CA TRP A 18 -15.45 11.82 -4.50
C TRP A 18 -14.73 12.17 -5.80
N SER A 19 -15.37 11.97 -6.96
CA SER A 19 -14.78 12.34 -8.27
C SER A 19 -14.50 13.84 -8.41
N VAL A 20 -15.11 14.68 -7.57
CA VAL A 20 -14.85 16.13 -7.53
C VAL A 20 -13.90 16.48 -6.39
N VAL A 21 -14.18 15.99 -5.18
CA VAL A 21 -13.42 16.36 -3.96
C VAL A 21 -12.05 15.70 -3.91
N GLY A 22 -11.94 14.42 -4.29
CA GLY A 22 -10.71 13.64 -4.25
C GLY A 22 -9.55 14.32 -5.00
N PRO A 23 -9.73 14.72 -6.28
CA PRO A 23 -8.70 15.44 -7.02
C PRO A 23 -8.24 16.75 -6.35
N HIS A 24 -9.15 17.54 -5.79
CA HIS A 24 -8.79 18.80 -5.10
C HIS A 24 -8.05 18.55 -3.79
N LEU A 25 -8.43 17.51 -3.03
CA LEU A 25 -7.68 17.12 -1.84
C LEU A 25 -6.28 16.62 -2.19
N MET A 26 -6.13 15.88 -3.30
CA MET A 26 -4.83 15.43 -3.78
C MET A 26 -3.94 16.59 -4.23
N GLU A 27 -4.51 17.58 -4.94
CA GLU A 27 -3.81 18.82 -5.30
C GLU A 27 -3.37 19.60 -4.04
N ALA A 28 -4.26 19.75 -3.06
CA ALA A 28 -3.95 20.40 -1.79
C ALA A 28 -2.88 19.65 -0.97
N ALA A 29 -2.83 18.31 -1.06
CA ALA A 29 -1.79 17.49 -0.45
C ALA A 29 -0.41 17.74 -1.07
N CYS A 30 -0.34 18.27 -2.29
CA CYS A 30 0.91 18.69 -2.94
C CYS A 30 1.28 20.17 -2.68
N HIS A 31 0.56 20.86 -1.81
CA HIS A 31 0.78 22.28 -1.56
C HIS A 31 2.14 22.54 -0.89
N LYS A 32 2.82 23.62 -1.31
CA LYS A 32 4.15 24.03 -0.79
C LYS A 32 4.19 24.28 0.71
N GLU A 33 3.06 24.66 1.30
CA GLU A 33 2.93 24.88 2.74
C GLU A 33 2.56 23.55 3.42
N ARG A 34 3.48 23.06 4.26
CA ARG A 34 3.34 21.75 4.94
C ARG A 34 2.06 21.62 5.75
N ALA A 35 1.59 22.69 6.39
CA ALA A 35 0.35 22.67 7.16
C ALA A 35 -0.87 22.34 6.30
N VAL A 36 -0.92 22.88 5.07
CA VAL A 36 -1.99 22.61 4.09
C VAL A 36 -1.88 21.18 3.59
N SER A 37 -0.68 20.74 3.21
CA SER A 37 -0.42 19.38 2.74
C SER A 37 -0.84 18.32 3.77
N LYS A 38 -0.34 18.41 5.01
CA LYS A 38 -0.68 17.49 6.10
C LYS A 38 -2.17 17.49 6.44
N LYS A 39 -2.82 18.67 6.36
CA LYS A 39 -4.27 18.78 6.58
C LYS A 39 -5.06 18.12 5.46
N ALA A 40 -4.62 18.25 4.21
CA ALA A 40 -5.28 17.60 3.07
C ALA A 40 -5.17 16.07 3.16
N VAL A 41 -3.99 15.53 3.51
CA VAL A 41 -3.81 14.08 3.76
C VAL A 41 -4.73 13.60 4.88
N ALA A 42 -4.81 14.34 6.00
CA ALA A 42 -5.74 14.03 7.08
C ALA A 42 -7.21 14.05 6.63
N CYS A 43 -7.59 15.00 5.77
CA CYS A 43 -8.95 15.05 5.21
C CYS A 43 -9.26 13.88 4.26
N ILE A 44 -8.28 13.43 3.48
CA ILE A 44 -8.40 12.21 2.65
C ILE A 44 -8.61 11.01 3.57
N HIS A 45 -7.77 10.86 4.60
CA HIS A 45 -7.88 9.81 5.61
C HIS A 45 -9.27 9.77 6.26
N ASP A 46 -9.69 10.88 6.87
CA ASP A 46 -11.00 10.99 7.54
C ASP A 46 -12.17 10.66 6.60
N THR A 47 -12.02 10.99 5.31
CA THR A 47 -13.03 10.68 4.29
C THR A 47 -13.09 9.19 4.00
N VAL A 48 -11.95 8.56 3.77
CA VAL A 48 -11.87 7.11 3.52
C VAL A 48 -12.38 6.35 4.75
N THR A 49 -11.91 6.69 5.95
CA THR A 49 -12.36 6.08 7.22
C THR A 49 -13.86 6.21 7.40
N ALA A 50 -14.43 7.38 7.13
CA ALA A 50 -15.87 7.57 7.21
C ALA A 50 -16.64 6.71 6.20
N VAL A 51 -16.14 6.55 4.97
CA VAL A 51 -16.80 5.73 3.96
C VAL A 51 -16.71 4.25 4.31
N LEU A 52 -15.53 3.74 4.70
CA LEU A 52 -15.34 2.34 5.08
C LEU A 52 -16.24 1.92 6.24
N ASN A 53 -16.43 2.79 7.25
CA ASN A 53 -17.24 2.49 8.43
C ASN A 53 -18.75 2.50 8.18
N GLU A 54 -19.20 3.15 7.10
CA GLU A 54 -20.63 3.40 6.89
C GLU A 54 -21.18 2.71 5.64
N GLN A 55 -20.31 2.33 4.70
CA GLN A 55 -20.68 1.78 3.41
C GLN A 55 -19.75 0.62 3.03
N ALA A 56 -20.21 -0.61 3.27
CA ALA A 56 -19.52 -1.79 2.77
C ALA A 56 -19.52 -1.80 1.23
N GLU A 57 -18.36 -2.08 0.64
CA GLU A 57 -18.25 -2.17 -0.81
C GLU A 57 -19.03 -3.40 -1.34
N LEU A 58 -19.93 -3.13 -2.29
CA LEU A 58 -20.77 -4.15 -2.91
C LEU A 58 -19.95 -5.07 -3.83
N PRO A 59 -20.35 -6.35 -3.99
CA PRO A 59 -19.73 -7.23 -4.96
C PRO A 59 -19.69 -6.62 -6.37
N HIS A 60 -18.59 -6.82 -7.09
CA HIS A 60 -18.34 -6.30 -8.45
C HIS A 60 -18.16 -4.77 -8.56
N PHE A 61 -18.17 -4.04 -7.45
CA PHE A 61 -17.76 -2.63 -7.41
C PHE A 61 -16.33 -2.52 -6.87
N HIS A 62 -15.60 -1.53 -7.38
CA HIS A 62 -14.22 -1.22 -6.95
C HIS A 62 -14.12 0.25 -6.54
N PHE A 63 -15.07 0.72 -5.73
CA PHE A 63 -15.06 2.11 -5.29
C PHE A 63 -13.96 2.35 -4.25
N ASN A 64 -13.64 1.38 -3.40
CA ASN A 64 -12.58 1.51 -2.42
C ASN A 64 -11.21 1.68 -3.10
N GLU A 65 -10.97 1.04 -4.25
CA GLU A 65 -9.79 1.31 -5.07
C GLU A 65 -9.66 2.81 -5.42
N ALA A 66 -10.76 3.47 -5.79
CA ALA A 66 -10.76 4.91 -6.07
C ALA A 66 -10.56 5.78 -4.82
N LEU A 67 -11.04 5.33 -3.65
CA LEU A 67 -10.85 6.03 -2.37
C LEU A 67 -9.39 6.01 -1.92
N PHE A 68 -8.70 4.87 -2.10
CA PHE A 68 -7.32 4.69 -1.67
C PHE A 68 -6.29 5.20 -2.70
N LYS A 69 -6.70 5.42 -3.97
CA LYS A 69 -5.81 5.88 -5.05
C LYS A 69 -4.98 7.14 -4.72
N PRO A 70 -5.48 8.15 -3.96
CA PRO A 70 -4.65 9.29 -3.59
C PRO A 70 -3.40 8.91 -2.78
N PHE A 71 -3.45 7.90 -1.92
CA PHE A 71 -2.28 7.46 -1.14
C PHE A 71 -1.19 6.86 -2.05
N GLU A 72 -1.58 6.03 -3.02
CA GLU A 72 -0.66 5.53 -4.06
C GLU A 72 -0.06 6.68 -4.86
N ASN A 73 -0.90 7.59 -5.35
CA ASN A 73 -0.45 8.69 -6.20
C ASN A 73 0.52 9.62 -5.46
N LEU A 74 0.22 9.98 -4.21
CA LEU A 74 1.07 10.87 -3.41
C LEU A 74 2.44 10.25 -3.14
N LEU A 75 2.51 8.97 -2.78
CA LEU A 75 3.78 8.26 -2.58
C LEU A 75 4.56 8.04 -3.88
N CYS A 76 3.88 7.97 -5.02
CA CYS A 76 4.52 7.88 -6.34
C CYS A 76 5.12 9.22 -6.80
N LEU A 77 4.85 10.34 -6.13
CA LEU A 77 5.46 11.63 -6.48
C LEU A 77 6.94 11.60 -6.12
N GLU A 78 7.80 11.93 -7.09
CA GLU A 78 9.26 11.98 -6.93
C GLU A 78 9.67 12.85 -5.72
N LEU A 79 8.94 13.96 -5.53
CA LEU A 79 9.14 14.97 -4.48
C LEU A 79 8.24 14.77 -3.24
N CYS A 80 7.76 13.55 -2.96
CA CYS A 80 7.05 13.29 -1.71
C CYS A 80 7.97 13.56 -0.50
N ASP A 81 7.55 14.49 0.36
CA ASP A 81 8.24 14.86 1.60
C ASP A 81 8.16 13.70 2.60
N VAL A 82 9.23 13.51 3.40
CA VAL A 82 9.33 12.40 4.37
C VAL A 82 8.18 12.47 5.39
N ASP A 83 7.86 13.66 5.91
CA ASP A 83 6.77 13.79 6.89
C ASP A 83 5.41 13.38 6.29
N VAL A 84 5.22 13.61 4.99
CA VAL A 84 4.00 13.23 4.27
C VAL A 84 3.97 11.72 4.03
N GLN A 85 5.11 11.12 3.69
CA GLN A 85 5.24 9.66 3.59
C GLN A 85 4.90 9.00 4.93
N ASP A 86 5.48 9.46 6.04
CA ASP A 86 5.25 8.92 7.39
C ASP A 86 3.76 9.02 7.77
N GLN A 87 3.14 10.16 7.46
CA GLN A 87 1.70 10.35 7.70
C GLN A 87 0.85 9.40 6.86
N ILE A 88 1.19 9.19 5.57
CA ILE A 88 0.47 8.25 4.70
C ILE A 88 0.63 6.82 5.19
N ILE A 89 1.84 6.41 5.60
CA ILE A 89 2.09 5.06 6.15
C ILE A 89 1.28 4.86 7.43
N SER A 90 1.24 5.86 8.31
CA SER A 90 0.42 5.82 9.52
C SER A 90 -1.06 5.64 9.19
N CYS A 91 -1.60 6.38 8.21
CA CYS A 91 -2.97 6.19 7.73
C CYS A 91 -3.21 4.76 7.21
N ILE A 92 -2.26 4.18 6.46
CA ILE A 92 -2.35 2.81 5.95
C ILE A 92 -2.44 1.80 7.10
N CYS A 93 -1.57 1.93 8.11
CA CYS A 93 -1.63 1.10 9.31
C CYS A 93 -2.99 1.20 10.01
N GLU A 94 -3.48 2.42 10.24
CA GLU A 94 -4.78 2.65 10.87
C GLU A 94 -5.93 1.97 10.09
N PHE A 95 -5.94 2.04 8.75
CA PHE A 95 -6.94 1.35 7.93
C PHE A 95 -6.85 -0.18 8.06
N VAL A 96 -5.65 -0.73 8.05
CA VAL A 96 -5.44 -2.18 8.13
C VAL A 96 -5.84 -2.69 9.51
N GLU A 97 -5.50 -1.97 10.58
CA GLU A 97 -5.89 -2.33 11.94
C GLU A 97 -7.40 -2.23 12.17
N ALA A 98 -8.03 -1.12 11.76
CA ALA A 98 -9.43 -0.85 12.07
C ALA A 98 -10.43 -1.43 11.06
N ASN A 99 -10.03 -1.62 9.80
CA ASN A 99 -10.94 -1.84 8.68
C ASN A 99 -10.52 -2.95 7.71
N ARG A 100 -9.65 -3.90 8.10
CA ARG A 100 -9.13 -4.98 7.20
C ARG A 100 -10.18 -5.68 6.33
N THR A 101 -11.38 -5.94 6.85
CA THR A 101 -12.48 -6.60 6.11
C THR A 101 -13.17 -5.68 5.10
N GLU A 102 -13.16 -4.37 5.37
CA GLU A 102 -13.84 -3.36 4.55
C GLU A 102 -12.94 -2.80 3.45
N ILE A 103 -11.61 -2.90 3.55
CA ILE A 103 -10.67 -2.38 2.54
C ILE A 103 -11.00 -2.92 1.13
N ARG A 104 -11.20 -4.26 0.99
CA ARG A 104 -11.65 -4.93 -0.24
C ARG A 104 -10.88 -4.49 -1.50
N SER A 105 -11.49 -3.81 -2.48
CA SER A 105 -10.77 -3.38 -3.69
C SER A 105 -9.64 -2.39 -3.41
N GLY A 106 -9.67 -1.72 -2.25
CA GLY A 106 -8.64 -0.80 -1.75
C GLY A 106 -7.27 -1.45 -1.53
N TRP A 107 -7.18 -2.78 -1.42
CA TRP A 107 -5.88 -3.47 -1.29
C TRP A 107 -4.95 -3.25 -2.49
N ARG A 108 -5.51 -3.09 -3.71
CA ARG A 108 -4.71 -2.85 -4.93
C ARG A 108 -3.87 -1.56 -4.86
N PRO A 109 -4.46 -0.37 -4.64
CA PRO A 109 -3.67 0.85 -4.50
C PRO A 109 -2.79 0.86 -3.25
N LEU A 110 -3.15 0.14 -2.18
CA LEU A 110 -2.25 -0.03 -1.03
C LEU A 110 -0.95 -0.73 -1.43
N PHE A 111 -1.00 -1.85 -2.16
CA PHE A 111 0.23 -2.48 -2.67
C PHE A 111 0.96 -1.61 -3.70
N GLY A 112 0.22 -0.84 -4.51
CA GLY A 112 0.82 0.18 -5.39
C GLY A 112 1.62 1.22 -4.61
N ALA A 113 1.07 1.73 -3.51
CA ALA A 113 1.70 2.67 -2.58
C ALA A 113 2.94 2.07 -1.91
N LEU A 114 2.80 0.90 -1.27
CA LEU A 114 3.90 0.26 -0.53
C LEU A 114 5.08 -0.08 -1.44
N ARG A 115 4.83 -0.37 -2.72
CA ARG A 115 5.89 -0.63 -3.70
C ARG A 115 6.79 0.57 -3.94
N VAL A 116 6.39 1.81 -3.64
CA VAL A 116 7.23 3.01 -3.88
C VAL A 116 7.77 3.65 -2.59
N VAL A 117 7.39 3.13 -1.42
CA VAL A 117 7.86 3.62 -0.12
C VAL A 117 9.40 3.61 -0.08
N LYS A 118 9.97 4.74 0.33
CA LYS A 118 11.41 4.89 0.53
C LYS A 118 11.76 4.39 1.94
N LEU A 119 12.40 3.24 2.01
CA LEU A 119 13.04 2.71 3.22
C LEU A 119 14.45 3.31 3.23
N SER A 120 14.64 4.46 3.89
CA SER A 120 15.91 5.20 3.85
C SER A 120 17.07 4.31 4.30
N SER A 121 18.07 4.15 3.44
CA SER A 121 19.27 3.33 3.65
C SER A 121 20.50 4.16 4.06
N SER A 122 20.29 5.37 4.59
CA SER A 122 21.40 6.17 5.13
C SER A 122 21.92 5.53 6.41
N HIS A 123 23.25 5.47 6.53
CA HIS A 123 24.06 4.84 7.60
C HIS A 123 23.84 5.36 9.04
N SER A 124 22.72 6.00 9.35
CA SER A 124 22.26 6.24 10.72
C SER A 124 21.12 5.30 11.05
N GLN A 125 21.18 4.75 12.24
CA GLN A 125 20.15 3.92 12.87
C GLN A 125 18.85 4.75 13.01
N ASP A 126 18.11 4.88 11.91
CA ASP A 126 16.88 5.66 11.85
C ASP A 126 15.70 4.75 12.24
N GLU A 127 15.24 4.92 13.48
CA GLU A 127 14.04 4.27 14.05
C GLU A 127 12.83 4.29 13.07
N THR A 128 12.70 5.37 12.29
CA THR A 128 11.64 5.55 11.29
C THR A 128 11.70 4.50 10.17
N SER A 129 12.88 4.12 9.69
CA SER A 129 13.02 3.08 8.65
C SER A 129 12.60 1.71 9.16
N SER A 130 12.92 1.40 10.43
CA SER A 130 12.46 0.17 11.09
C SER A 130 10.93 0.17 11.27
N SER A 131 10.35 1.30 11.68
CA SER A 131 8.90 1.44 11.81
C SER A 131 8.17 1.24 10.48
N HIS A 132 8.67 1.83 9.38
CA HIS A 132 8.10 1.61 8.05
C HIS A 132 8.23 0.16 7.60
N LEU A 133 9.37 -0.47 7.86
CA LEU A 133 9.56 -1.89 7.57
C LEU A 133 8.50 -2.74 8.29
N HIS A 134 8.34 -2.56 9.60
CA HIS A 134 7.32 -3.26 10.38
C HIS A 134 5.91 -3.01 9.84
N ALA A 135 5.56 -1.76 9.54
CA ALA A 135 4.29 -1.41 8.92
C ALA A 135 4.05 -2.16 7.61
N LEU A 136 5.06 -2.21 6.72
CA LEU A 136 4.95 -2.97 5.47
C LEU A 136 4.69 -4.46 5.73
N LEU A 137 5.45 -5.07 6.64
CA LEU A 137 5.32 -6.49 6.96
C LEU A 137 3.93 -6.82 7.55
N ASP A 138 3.42 -5.97 8.45
CA ASP A 138 2.11 -6.14 9.06
C ASP A 138 0.98 -6.06 8.02
N VAL A 139 1.10 -5.14 7.04
CA VAL A 139 0.12 -5.03 5.95
C VAL A 139 0.08 -6.31 5.11
N PHE A 140 1.23 -6.91 4.80
CA PHE A 140 1.28 -8.19 4.10
C PHE A 140 0.70 -9.35 4.91
N GLU A 141 1.02 -9.43 6.20
CA GLU A 141 0.51 -10.45 7.10
C GLU A 141 -1.02 -10.39 7.15
N VAL A 142 -1.60 -9.22 7.40
CA VAL A 142 -3.05 -9.03 7.50
C VAL A 142 -3.76 -9.34 6.18
N PHE A 143 -3.18 -8.95 5.03
CA PHE A 143 -3.76 -9.30 3.72
C PHE A 143 -3.76 -10.81 3.48
N LEU A 144 -2.65 -11.50 3.78
CA LEU A 144 -2.52 -12.94 3.53
C LEU A 144 -3.26 -13.80 4.56
N ASP A 145 -3.66 -13.22 5.70
CA ASP A 145 -4.56 -13.82 6.68
C ASP A 145 -6.05 -13.61 6.32
N THR A 146 -6.35 -12.89 5.24
CA THR A 146 -7.74 -12.69 4.80
C THR A 146 -8.32 -13.99 4.25
N ASP A 147 -9.46 -14.42 4.80
CA ASP A 147 -10.18 -15.64 4.40
C ASP A 147 -11.00 -15.47 3.10
N ASN A 148 -11.17 -14.23 2.65
CA ASN A 148 -11.91 -13.90 1.44
C ASN A 148 -11.03 -14.02 0.18
N LEU A 149 -11.13 -15.17 -0.49
CA LEU A 149 -10.41 -15.44 -1.73
C LEU A 149 -10.72 -14.44 -2.86
N LEU A 150 -11.90 -13.81 -2.89
CA LEU A 150 -12.21 -12.78 -3.90
C LEU A 150 -11.36 -11.51 -3.68
N VAL A 151 -11.17 -11.13 -2.42
CA VAL A 151 -10.30 -10.01 -2.04
C VAL A 151 -8.86 -10.33 -2.39
N PHE A 152 -8.40 -11.55 -2.07
CA PHE A 152 -7.07 -12.01 -2.46
C PHE A 152 -6.89 -11.94 -3.99
N SER A 153 -7.80 -12.53 -4.76
CA SER A 153 -7.73 -12.57 -6.23
C SER A 153 -7.69 -11.19 -6.88
N ASN A 154 -8.42 -10.23 -6.29
CA ASN A 154 -8.45 -8.86 -6.76
C ASN A 154 -7.10 -8.15 -6.60
N ALA A 155 -6.36 -8.42 -5.51
CA ALA A 155 -5.11 -7.72 -5.20
C ALA A 155 -3.83 -8.56 -5.32
N ALA A 156 -3.95 -9.87 -5.62
CA ALA A 156 -2.83 -10.81 -5.62
C ALA A 156 -1.70 -10.39 -6.55
N VAL A 157 -2.02 -9.89 -7.76
CA VAL A 157 -1.01 -9.45 -8.72
C VAL A 157 -0.22 -8.25 -8.18
N ASP A 158 -0.91 -7.23 -7.66
CA ASP A 158 -0.27 -6.04 -7.08
C ASP A 158 0.56 -6.42 -5.83
N CYS A 159 0.05 -7.31 -4.97
CA CYS A 159 0.76 -7.86 -3.81
C CYS A 159 2.06 -8.58 -4.21
N ILE A 160 1.98 -9.53 -5.15
CA ILE A 160 3.15 -10.30 -5.62
C ILE A 160 4.18 -9.38 -6.25
N LEU A 161 3.75 -8.41 -7.07
CA LEU A 161 4.67 -7.43 -7.67
C LEU A 161 5.33 -6.54 -6.62
N CYS A 162 4.61 -6.18 -5.56
CA CYS A 162 5.19 -5.44 -4.43
C CYS A 162 6.26 -6.28 -3.72
N LEU A 163 5.96 -7.54 -3.38
CA LEU A 163 6.91 -8.46 -2.74
C LEU A 163 8.16 -8.69 -3.61
N LEU A 164 7.98 -8.90 -4.91
CA LEU A 164 9.08 -9.15 -5.85
C LEU A 164 10.06 -7.97 -5.96
N LYS A 165 9.60 -6.72 -5.75
CA LYS A 165 10.50 -5.56 -5.68
C LYS A 165 11.55 -5.74 -4.57
N HIS A 166 11.15 -6.31 -3.45
CA HIS A 166 12.01 -6.47 -2.28
C HIS A 166 12.89 -7.72 -2.31
N VAL A 167 12.56 -8.70 -3.17
CA VAL A 167 13.40 -9.90 -3.39
C VAL A 167 14.57 -9.64 -4.33
N ARG A 168 14.44 -8.69 -5.27
CA ARG A 168 15.44 -8.46 -6.33
C ARG A 168 16.74 -7.79 -5.85
N GLY A 169 16.86 -7.42 -4.57
CA GLY A 169 18.01 -6.69 -4.04
C GLY A 169 18.15 -5.27 -4.64
N PRO A 170 19.05 -4.43 -4.12
CA PRO A 170 19.26 -3.06 -4.63
C PRO A 170 19.94 -2.97 -6.01
N SER A 171 20.17 -4.06 -6.74
CA SER A 171 20.83 -4.01 -8.06
C SER A 171 19.82 -4.09 -9.20
N GLU A 172 19.89 -3.06 -10.06
CA GLU A 172 19.51 -2.99 -11.50
C GLU A 172 18.67 -1.77 -11.91
N LEU A 173 18.85 -0.60 -11.28
CA LEU A 173 18.39 0.68 -11.87
C LEU A 173 19.37 1.86 -11.75
N GLU A 174 20.61 1.65 -11.31
CA GLU A 174 21.66 2.67 -11.42
C GLU A 174 22.73 2.20 -12.42
N ASP A 175 22.80 2.88 -13.55
CA ASP A 175 23.92 2.85 -14.49
C ASP A 175 25.22 3.24 -13.76
N VAL A 176 25.88 2.28 -13.13
CA VAL A 176 27.23 2.48 -12.56
C VAL A 176 28.27 2.19 -13.66
N PRO A 177 29.15 3.14 -14.02
CA PRO A 177 30.22 2.91 -14.98
C PRO A 177 31.19 1.81 -14.49
N PRO A 178 31.87 1.08 -15.40
CA PRO A 178 32.72 -0.03 -15.01
C PRO A 178 34.02 0.49 -14.36
N GLY A 179 34.12 0.45 -13.03
CA GLY A 179 35.38 0.74 -12.35
C GLY A 179 35.33 0.73 -10.83
N GLY A 180 35.81 -0.37 -10.22
CA GLY A 180 36.20 -0.50 -8.80
C GLY A 180 35.01 -0.64 -7.84
N SER A 181 34.89 -1.67 -7.01
CA SER A 181 35.87 -2.18 -6.04
C SER A 181 35.42 -3.57 -5.58
N GLU A 182 36.35 -4.43 -5.21
CA GLU A 182 36.07 -5.78 -4.69
C GLU A 182 35.17 -5.76 -3.44
N PRO A 183 34.39 -6.84 -3.17
CA PRO A 183 33.58 -6.92 -1.97
C PRO A 183 34.48 -7.17 -0.75
N SER A 184 34.69 -6.12 0.03
CA SER A 184 35.21 -6.19 1.39
C SER A 184 34.30 -7.08 2.23
N GLY A 185 34.84 -8.19 2.76
CA GLY A 185 34.14 -9.01 3.74
C GLY A 185 33.86 -8.21 5.02
N CYS A 186 32.63 -8.32 5.53
CA CYS A 186 32.31 -7.92 6.90
C CYS A 186 31.78 -9.12 7.68
N ASP A 187 32.47 -9.36 8.79
CA ASP A 187 32.21 -10.31 9.85
C ASP A 187 31.21 -9.67 10.84
N GLY A 188 30.33 -10.47 11.45
CA GLY A 188 29.63 -10.09 12.70
C GLY A 188 28.26 -9.38 12.61
N SER A 189 27.19 -10.17 12.67
CA SER A 189 26.03 -10.01 13.57
C SER A 189 25.33 -8.64 13.74
N ASP A 190 24.97 -7.97 12.65
CA ASP A 190 23.79 -7.10 12.64
C ASP A 190 22.87 -7.57 11.51
N SER A 191 21.61 -7.84 11.83
CA SER A 191 20.60 -8.24 10.86
C SER A 191 20.44 -7.13 9.83
N ASP A 192 20.96 -7.31 8.62
CA ASP A 192 20.77 -6.36 7.53
C ASP A 192 19.25 -6.21 7.29
N PRO A 193 18.64 -5.03 7.49
CA PRO A 193 17.20 -4.84 7.33
C PRO A 193 16.72 -5.14 5.91
N SER A 194 17.61 -5.03 4.91
CA SER A 194 17.31 -5.43 3.53
C SER A 194 17.23 -6.96 3.40
N LEU A 195 18.09 -7.69 4.10
CA LEU A 195 18.06 -9.15 4.17
C LEU A 195 16.83 -9.64 4.95
N GLU A 196 16.47 -8.99 6.05
CA GLU A 196 15.26 -9.28 6.81
C GLU A 196 14.00 -9.13 5.94
N LEU A 197 13.89 -8.01 5.22
CA LEU A 197 12.79 -7.76 4.30
C LEU A 197 12.75 -8.78 3.15
N CYS A 198 13.91 -9.16 2.60
CA CYS A 198 13.99 -10.19 1.56
C CYS A 198 13.50 -11.55 2.07
N ILE A 199 13.96 -11.97 3.26
CA ILE A 199 13.52 -13.23 3.90
C ILE A 199 12.01 -13.20 4.15
N ALA A 200 11.48 -12.10 4.69
CA ALA A 200 10.05 -11.96 4.92
C ALA A 200 9.26 -12.00 3.60
N ALA A 201 9.72 -11.30 2.56
CA ALA A 201 9.08 -11.30 1.26
C ALA A 201 9.02 -12.70 0.63
N LEU A 202 10.09 -13.50 0.76
CA LEU A 202 10.11 -14.89 0.31
C LEU A 202 9.10 -15.78 1.06
N LYS A 203 8.94 -15.58 2.38
CA LYS A 203 7.91 -16.28 3.18
C LYS A 203 6.51 -15.91 2.70
N PHE A 204 6.24 -14.63 2.46
CA PHE A 204 4.96 -14.17 1.94
C PHE A 204 4.67 -14.70 0.53
N LEU A 205 5.67 -14.72 -0.36
CA LEU A 205 5.52 -15.33 -1.69
C LEU A 205 5.21 -16.82 -1.62
N THR A 206 5.81 -17.54 -0.66
CA THR A 206 5.50 -18.95 -0.41
C THR A 206 4.05 -19.13 0.04
N ARG A 207 3.53 -18.24 0.89
CA ARG A 207 2.11 -18.23 1.28
C ARG A 207 1.19 -17.93 0.09
N CYS A 208 1.52 -16.92 -0.73
CA CYS A 208 0.79 -16.63 -1.97
C CYS A 208 0.72 -17.86 -2.88
N SER A 209 1.84 -18.57 -3.06
CA SER A 209 1.90 -19.82 -3.82
C SER A 209 0.94 -20.88 -3.28
N GLY A 210 0.89 -21.07 -1.96
CA GLY A 210 -0.05 -21.99 -1.32
C GLY A 210 -1.53 -21.61 -1.57
N ILE A 211 -1.87 -20.33 -1.44
CA ILE A 211 -3.23 -19.83 -1.72
C ILE A 211 -3.57 -20.06 -3.20
N LEU A 212 -2.68 -19.67 -4.12
CA LEU A 212 -2.86 -19.87 -5.57
C LEU A 212 -3.02 -21.35 -5.94
N ALA A 213 -2.26 -22.25 -5.32
CA ALA A 213 -2.38 -23.70 -5.54
C ALA A 213 -3.75 -24.23 -5.08
N SER A 214 -4.25 -23.75 -3.94
CA SER A 214 -5.60 -24.09 -3.46
C SER A 214 -6.68 -23.57 -4.41
N MET A 215 -6.53 -22.36 -4.95
CA MET A 215 -7.46 -21.75 -5.89
C MET A 215 -7.47 -22.47 -7.24
N TYR A 216 -6.31 -22.93 -7.73
CA TYR A 216 -6.19 -23.69 -8.97
C TYR A 216 -7.01 -24.98 -8.94
N SER A 217 -7.16 -25.58 -7.76
CA SER A 217 -7.94 -26.81 -7.56
C SER A 217 -9.45 -26.55 -7.44
N MET A 218 -9.90 -25.29 -7.46
CA MET A 218 -11.32 -24.94 -7.31
C MET A 218 -12.11 -25.19 -8.62
N PRO A 219 -13.36 -25.70 -8.52
CA PRO A 219 -14.22 -25.87 -9.70
C PRO A 219 -14.52 -24.56 -10.45
N ALA A 220 -14.54 -23.44 -9.74
CA ALA A 220 -14.68 -22.09 -10.30
C ALA A 220 -13.62 -21.18 -9.68
N CYS A 221 -12.51 -20.98 -10.41
CA CYS A 221 -11.42 -20.12 -9.96
C CYS A 221 -11.85 -18.64 -10.07
N PRO A 222 -11.68 -17.84 -9.00
CA PRO A 222 -11.89 -16.40 -9.07
C PRO A 222 -11.05 -15.71 -10.15
N MET A 223 -11.58 -14.62 -10.70
CA MET A 223 -10.85 -13.80 -11.68
C MET A 223 -9.75 -12.99 -10.99
N PHE A 224 -8.52 -13.12 -11.52
CA PHE A 224 -7.42 -12.24 -11.15
C PHE A 224 -7.50 -10.95 -11.96
N HIS A 225 -7.48 -9.82 -11.27
CA HIS A 225 -7.46 -8.53 -11.93
C HIS A 225 -6.01 -8.15 -12.19
N THR A 226 -5.60 -8.19 -13.45
CA THR A 226 -4.32 -7.62 -13.87
C THR A 226 -4.48 -6.11 -14.02
N ALA A 227 -3.48 -5.35 -13.58
CA ALA A 227 -3.47 -3.91 -13.81
C ALA A 227 -3.25 -3.66 -15.32
N HIS A 228 -4.34 -3.48 -16.09
CA HIS A 228 -4.25 -2.63 -17.27
C HIS A 228 -4.06 -1.20 -16.75
N ARG A 229 -2.79 -0.84 -16.51
CA ARG A 229 -2.38 0.55 -16.24
C ARG A 229 -2.31 1.32 -17.54
#